data_AF-A0A8S1EYN3-F1
#
_entry.id   AF-A0A8S1EYN3-F1
#
_cell.length_a   1.000
_cell.length_b   1.000
_cell.length_c   1.000
_cell.angle_alpha   90.00
_cell.angle_beta   90.00
_cell.angle_gamma   90.00
#
_symmetry.space_group_name_H-M   'P 1'
#
loop_
_entity.id
_entity.type
_entity.pdbx_description
1 polymer ?
#
loop_
_entity_poly.entity_id
_entity_poly.type
_entity_poly.pdbx_seq_one_letter_code
_entity_poly.pdbx_strand_id
1 'polypeptide(L)'
;MVVMIVLLIFIKPHLTFSFDSGGLVKPTVKGNPAVLHNCTDDQDSIMQQCYLDLFSAYGMNFTSLPGGSEDPFSKIRYDNVNMCKNFANLMECHSDVIDNCLNFNTFYVILKTDDDADYYISQTAFLKFYCDYGRDFINYYECMQRIEDDVLANTIYTECTVLEVGSCGSVSLSTQCESAVVRKTCSDSTVHSYCQYQKILMGMTGWNHCDYMPCINNSFKSHYLLFLMLLISMCL
;
A
#
# COMPACT_ATOMS: atom_id res chain seq x y z
N MET A 1 -29.45 16.63 -42.23
CA MET A 1 -28.64 16.64 -40.99
C MET A 1 -28.09 15.25 -40.73
N VAL A 2 -27.22 14.80 -41.63
CA VAL A 2 -26.63 13.46 -41.66
C VAL A 2 -25.14 13.63 -41.98
N VAL A 3 -24.42 14.38 -41.16
CA VAL A 3 -22.95 14.47 -41.20
C VAL A 3 -22.46 14.90 -39.81
N MET A 4 -22.63 14.04 -38.81
CA MET A 4 -22.02 14.20 -37.47
C MET A 4 -21.93 12.84 -36.78
N ILE A 5 -21.59 11.80 -37.55
CA ILE A 5 -21.35 10.42 -37.06
C ILE A 5 -20.12 9.86 -37.79
N VAL A 6 -18.99 10.57 -37.84
CA VAL A 6 -17.70 10.00 -38.35
C VAL A 6 -16.46 10.68 -37.71
N LEU A 7 -16.52 11.16 -36.46
CA LEU A 7 -15.35 11.84 -35.84
C LEU A 7 -15.18 11.53 -34.34
N LEU A 8 -15.56 10.34 -33.91
CA LEU A 8 -15.19 9.77 -32.59
C LEU A 8 -14.68 8.32 -32.72
N ILE A 9 -14.08 7.99 -33.86
CA ILE A 9 -13.26 6.79 -34.01
C ILE A 9 -11.80 7.28 -34.01
N PHE A 10 -10.98 6.69 -33.14
CA PHE A 10 -9.56 6.97 -32.88
C PHE A 10 -9.23 8.09 -31.87
N ILE A 11 -9.65 7.92 -30.63
CA ILE A 11 -8.76 8.25 -29.50
C ILE A 11 -8.30 6.93 -28.88
N LYS A 12 -7.30 6.33 -29.51
CA LYS A 12 -6.33 5.49 -28.80
C LYS A 12 -5.00 6.23 -28.88
N PRO A 13 -4.47 6.69 -27.74
CA PRO A 13 -3.14 6.34 -27.38
C PRO A 13 -3.24 5.09 -26.49
N HIS A 14 -2.75 3.98 -27.02
CA HIS A 14 -2.08 2.99 -26.18
C HIS A 14 -0.98 3.75 -25.42
N LEU A 15 -1.28 4.24 -24.23
CA LEU A 15 -0.28 4.53 -23.22
C LEU A 15 -0.21 3.28 -22.34
N THR A 16 0.36 2.21 -22.90
CA THR A 16 0.97 1.17 -22.08
C THR A 16 2.22 1.78 -21.49
N PHE A 17 2.06 2.54 -20.41
CA PHE A 17 3.18 2.85 -19.55
C PHE A 17 3.59 1.53 -18.89
N SER A 18 4.69 0.94 -19.35
CA SER A 18 5.42 -0.06 -18.58
C SER A 18 6.12 0.67 -17.43
N PHE A 19 5.37 1.02 -16.40
CA PHE A 19 5.91 1.61 -15.18
C PHE A 19 6.56 0.51 -14.35
N ASP A 20 7.85 0.63 -14.09
CA ASP A 20 8.46 -0.05 -12.95
C ASP A 20 7.98 0.66 -11.68
N SER A 21 6.92 0.11 -11.10
CA SER A 21 6.36 0.58 -9.82
C SER A 21 7.09 -0.02 -8.62
N GLY A 22 8.16 -0.79 -8.84
CA GLY A 22 8.96 -1.42 -7.79
C GLY A 22 9.77 -0.42 -6.94
N GLY A 23 10.19 0.72 -7.51
CA GLY A 23 10.93 1.77 -6.79
C GLY A 23 10.13 2.53 -5.71
N LEU A 24 8.82 2.27 -5.58
CA LEU A 24 7.90 2.98 -4.68
C LEU A 24 7.57 2.20 -3.41
N VAL A 25 8.09 0.99 -3.34
CA VAL A 25 7.87 0.07 -2.24
C VAL A 25 8.80 0.55 -1.13
N LYS A 26 8.27 1.42 -0.26
CA LYS A 26 8.99 1.85 0.95
C LYS A 26 9.45 0.58 1.66
N PRO A 27 10.71 0.47 2.12
CA PRO A 27 11.07 -0.50 3.14
C PRO A 27 10.07 -0.34 4.29
N THR A 28 9.30 -1.38 4.56
CA THR A 28 8.29 -1.37 5.62
C THR A 28 8.92 -0.94 6.93
N VAL A 29 8.13 -0.24 7.76
CA VAL A 29 8.42 -0.20 9.19
C VAL A 29 8.56 -1.65 9.62
N LYS A 30 9.73 -2.05 10.12
CA LYS A 30 9.94 -3.42 10.60
C LYS A 30 8.71 -3.87 11.40
N GLY A 31 8.19 -5.06 11.08
CA GLY A 31 6.97 -5.55 11.70
C GLY A 31 7.03 -5.44 13.22
N ASN A 32 5.91 -5.11 13.85
CA ASN A 32 5.87 -4.93 15.30
C ASN A 32 6.25 -6.26 15.99
N PRO A 33 7.43 -6.35 16.65
CA PRO A 33 7.87 -7.60 17.24
C PRO A 33 7.01 -8.02 18.44
N ALA A 34 6.19 -7.10 18.98
CA ALA A 34 5.24 -7.40 20.05
C ALA A 34 3.94 -8.04 19.53
N VAL A 35 3.66 -7.95 18.21
CA VAL A 35 2.56 -8.70 17.61
C VAL A 35 3.05 -10.13 17.42
N LEU A 36 2.36 -11.09 18.02
CA LEU A 36 2.67 -12.50 17.86
C LEU A 36 2.10 -13.00 16.53
N HIS A 37 2.79 -13.97 15.94
CA HIS A 37 2.22 -14.81 14.90
C HIS A 37 1.02 -15.57 15.48
N ASN A 38 -0.18 -15.32 14.94
CA ASN A 38 -1.44 -15.84 15.44
C ASN A 38 -2.09 -16.88 14.51
N CYS A 39 -1.35 -17.34 13.49
CA CYS A 39 -1.84 -18.30 12.52
C CYS A 39 -1.40 -19.71 12.88
N THR A 40 -2.15 -20.71 12.41
CA THR A 40 -1.76 -22.11 12.53
C THR A 40 -0.91 -22.54 11.34
N ASP A 41 -0.17 -23.64 11.47
CA ASP A 41 0.63 -24.22 10.37
C ASP A 41 -0.22 -24.52 9.12
N ASP A 42 -1.50 -24.91 9.30
CA ASP A 42 -2.45 -25.13 8.22
C ASP A 42 -2.80 -23.80 7.52
N GLN A 43 -3.03 -22.72 8.27
CA GLN A 43 -3.31 -21.40 7.74
C GLN A 43 -2.10 -20.82 6.98
N ASP A 44 -0.90 -21.05 7.48
CA ASP A 44 0.35 -20.66 6.80
C ASP A 44 0.49 -21.38 5.45
N SER A 45 0.17 -22.68 5.42
CA SER A 45 0.21 -23.48 4.20
C SER A 45 -0.84 -23.01 3.18
N ILE A 46 -2.04 -22.67 3.64
CA ILE A 46 -3.10 -22.09 2.79
C ILE A 46 -2.66 -20.73 2.24
N MET A 47 -2.11 -19.85 3.08
CA MET A 47 -1.65 -18.53 2.63
C MET A 47 -0.56 -18.67 1.57
N GLN A 48 0.40 -19.57 1.76
CA GLN A 48 1.41 -19.87 0.74
C GLN A 48 0.76 -20.31 -0.57
N GLN A 49 -0.19 -21.24 -0.52
CA GLN A 49 -0.87 -21.72 -1.72
C GLN A 49 -1.60 -20.59 -2.46
N CYS A 50 -2.28 -19.69 -1.73
CA CYS A 50 -2.96 -18.54 -2.33
C CYS A 50 -2.01 -17.61 -3.10
N TYR A 51 -0.80 -17.37 -2.59
CA TYR A 51 0.24 -16.62 -3.30
C TYR A 51 0.83 -17.40 -4.48
N LEU A 52 1.02 -18.71 -4.35
CA LEU A 52 1.45 -19.57 -5.47
C LEU A 52 0.44 -19.56 -6.62
N ASP A 53 -0.86 -19.59 -6.30
CA ASP A 53 -1.94 -19.50 -7.29
C ASP A 53 -1.94 -18.14 -7.99
N LEU A 54 -1.72 -17.05 -7.23
CA LEU A 54 -1.51 -15.72 -7.80
C LEU A 54 -0.34 -15.72 -8.78
N PHE A 55 0.83 -16.25 -8.40
CA PHE A 55 2.00 -16.30 -9.28
C PHE A 55 1.77 -17.18 -10.51
N SER A 56 1.06 -18.29 -10.36
CA SER A 56 0.68 -19.18 -11.46
C SER A 56 -0.20 -18.49 -12.51
N ALA A 57 -1.08 -17.58 -12.09
CA ALA A 57 -1.89 -16.76 -13.01
C ALA A 57 -1.05 -15.87 -13.94
N TYR A 58 0.21 -15.59 -13.58
CA TYR A 58 1.20 -14.85 -14.39
C TYR A 58 2.24 -15.76 -15.05
N GLY A 59 1.97 -17.07 -15.11
CA GLY A 59 2.85 -18.07 -15.73
C GLY A 59 4.15 -18.29 -14.97
N MET A 60 4.16 -18.05 -13.65
CA MET A 60 5.30 -18.35 -12.78
C MET A 60 4.99 -19.61 -11.98
N ASN A 61 5.81 -20.65 -12.15
CA ASN A 61 5.59 -21.96 -11.55
C ASN A 61 6.56 -22.17 -10.40
N PHE A 62 6.19 -21.68 -9.22
CA PHE A 62 6.93 -21.92 -7.99
C PHE A 62 6.32 -23.08 -7.20
N THR A 63 7.13 -23.81 -6.47
CA THR A 63 6.69 -24.88 -5.54
C THR A 63 6.64 -24.42 -4.09
N SER A 64 7.20 -23.24 -3.80
CA SER A 64 7.23 -22.56 -2.51
C SER A 64 7.35 -21.06 -2.77
N LEU A 65 7.06 -20.21 -1.78
CA LEU A 65 7.24 -18.77 -1.96
C LEU A 65 8.71 -18.44 -2.28
N PRO A 66 9.01 -17.79 -3.42
CA PRO A 66 10.37 -17.37 -3.75
C PRO A 66 10.81 -16.20 -2.86
N GLY A 67 12.12 -16.02 -2.72
CA GLY A 67 12.68 -14.90 -1.95
C GLY A 67 12.40 -13.55 -2.61
N GLY A 68 12.36 -12.48 -1.82
CA GLY A 68 12.12 -11.12 -2.29
C GLY A 68 13.18 -10.63 -3.28
N SER A 69 14.41 -11.11 -3.15
CA SER A 69 15.51 -10.80 -4.09
C SER A 69 15.26 -11.31 -5.53
N GLU A 70 14.35 -12.27 -5.72
CA GLU A 70 13.94 -12.78 -7.04
C GLU A 70 12.85 -11.90 -7.70
N ASP A 71 12.32 -10.91 -6.95
CA ASP A 71 11.25 -10.00 -7.34
C ASP A 71 10.02 -10.68 -8.01
N PRO A 72 9.35 -11.63 -7.32
CA PRO A 72 8.23 -12.39 -7.88
C PRO A 72 7.02 -11.53 -8.26
N PHE A 73 6.87 -10.33 -7.68
CA PHE A 73 5.76 -9.42 -8.01
C PHE A 73 6.01 -8.60 -9.28
N SER A 74 7.20 -8.61 -9.86
CA SER A 74 7.55 -7.83 -11.06
C SER A 74 6.52 -7.95 -12.17
N LYS A 75 6.21 -9.19 -12.60
CA LYS A 75 5.22 -9.44 -13.67
C LYS A 75 3.82 -8.93 -13.32
N ILE A 76 3.44 -9.00 -12.05
CA ILE A 76 2.15 -8.53 -11.55
C ILE A 76 2.06 -7.01 -11.69
N ARG A 77 3.11 -6.31 -11.24
CA ARG A 77 3.22 -4.84 -11.31
C ARG A 77 3.18 -4.29 -12.73
N TYR A 78 3.62 -5.07 -13.73
CA TYR A 78 3.55 -4.70 -15.14
C TYR A 78 2.21 -4.98 -15.82
N ASP A 79 1.31 -5.75 -15.22
CA ASP A 79 -0.01 -6.10 -15.79
C ASP A 79 -1.12 -5.20 -15.23
N ASN A 80 -1.14 -3.94 -15.66
CA ASN A 80 -2.16 -2.98 -15.25
C ASN A 80 -3.61 -3.38 -15.64
N VAL A 81 -3.80 -4.39 -16.48
CA VAL A 81 -5.13 -4.87 -16.91
C VAL A 81 -5.69 -5.90 -15.93
N ASN A 82 -4.89 -6.90 -15.55
CA ASN A 82 -5.36 -8.00 -14.71
C ASN A 82 -4.89 -7.92 -13.26
N MET A 83 -3.99 -6.99 -12.90
CA MET A 83 -3.44 -6.87 -11.55
C MET A 83 -4.53 -6.85 -10.48
N CYS A 84 -5.53 -5.97 -10.59
CA CYS A 84 -6.58 -5.88 -9.57
C CYS A 84 -7.56 -7.05 -9.57
N LYS A 85 -7.80 -7.67 -10.72
CA LYS A 85 -8.61 -8.88 -10.79
C LYS A 85 -7.92 -10.03 -10.06
N ASN A 86 -6.65 -10.26 -10.35
CA ASN A 86 -5.88 -11.35 -9.73
C ASN A 86 -5.58 -11.07 -8.25
N PHE A 87 -5.38 -9.80 -7.88
CA PHE A 87 -5.29 -9.41 -6.48
C PHE A 87 -6.61 -9.63 -5.72
N ALA A 88 -7.76 -9.33 -6.32
CA ALA A 88 -9.05 -9.66 -5.71
C ALA A 88 -9.20 -11.18 -5.49
N ASN A 89 -8.77 -12.00 -6.46
CA ASN A 89 -8.74 -13.47 -6.28
C ASN A 89 -7.82 -13.91 -5.13
N LEU A 90 -6.66 -13.26 -4.95
CA LEU A 90 -5.80 -13.51 -3.77
C LEU A 90 -6.56 -13.19 -2.48
N MET A 91 -7.22 -12.04 -2.42
CA MET A 91 -7.94 -11.61 -1.21
C MET A 91 -9.16 -12.50 -0.88
N GLU A 92 -9.74 -13.13 -1.90
CA GLU A 92 -10.85 -14.09 -1.75
C GLU A 92 -10.36 -15.54 -1.56
N CYS A 93 -9.08 -15.81 -1.78
CA CYS A 93 -8.49 -17.13 -1.56
C CYS A 93 -8.42 -17.39 -0.06
N HIS A 94 -9.41 -18.13 0.46
CA HIS A 94 -9.60 -18.31 1.90
C HIS A 94 -9.60 -16.98 2.65
N SER A 95 -10.65 -16.18 2.43
CA SER A 95 -10.76 -14.85 3.03
C SER A 95 -10.61 -14.86 4.55
N ASP A 96 -11.04 -15.92 5.23
CA ASP A 96 -10.83 -16.12 6.66
C ASP A 96 -9.35 -16.24 7.05
N VAL A 97 -8.52 -16.85 6.20
CA VAL A 97 -7.07 -16.91 6.37
C VAL A 97 -6.45 -15.57 6.02
N ILE A 98 -6.78 -14.99 4.87
CA ILE A 98 -6.19 -13.73 4.42
C ILE A 98 -6.46 -12.59 5.41
N ASP A 99 -7.70 -12.45 5.89
CA ASP A 99 -8.09 -11.37 6.80
C ASP A 99 -7.36 -11.46 8.17
N ASN A 100 -7.01 -12.67 8.60
CA ASN A 100 -6.37 -12.90 9.90
C ASN A 100 -4.84 -13.03 9.81
N CYS A 101 -4.31 -13.53 8.69
CA CYS A 101 -2.93 -13.98 8.56
C CYS A 101 -2.07 -13.16 7.62
N LEU A 102 -2.63 -12.27 6.81
CA LEU A 102 -1.85 -11.37 5.95
C LEU A 102 -1.17 -10.28 6.80
N ASN A 103 -0.05 -10.64 7.43
CA ASN A 103 0.77 -9.76 8.24
C ASN A 103 2.25 -10.16 8.21
N PHE A 104 3.12 -9.25 8.66
CA PHE A 104 4.57 -9.43 8.63
C PHE A 104 5.03 -10.74 9.31
N ASN A 105 4.50 -11.05 10.49
CA ASN A 105 4.96 -12.19 11.27
C ASN A 105 4.64 -13.52 10.59
N THR A 106 3.52 -13.62 9.87
CA THR A 106 3.19 -14.81 9.08
C THR A 106 4.19 -15.00 7.94
N PHE A 107 4.53 -13.95 7.19
CA PHE A 107 5.56 -14.06 6.16
C PHE A 107 6.93 -14.36 6.75
N TYR A 108 7.27 -13.80 7.90
CA TYR A 108 8.52 -14.11 8.60
C TYR A 108 8.59 -15.60 8.99
N VAL A 109 7.49 -16.16 9.51
CA VAL A 109 7.40 -17.59 9.83
C VAL A 109 7.54 -18.45 8.57
N ILE A 110 7.00 -18.04 7.43
CA ILE A 110 7.08 -18.80 6.18
C ILE A 110 8.46 -18.71 5.52
N LEU A 111 8.98 -17.48 5.35
CA LEU A 111 10.17 -17.17 4.54
C LEU A 111 11.47 -17.20 5.37
N LYS A 112 11.37 -17.16 6.71
CA LYS A 112 12.48 -17.22 7.68
C LYS A 112 13.47 -16.04 7.61
N THR A 113 13.13 -14.95 6.94
CA THR A 113 13.95 -13.73 6.90
C THR A 113 13.08 -12.46 7.06
N ASP A 114 13.63 -11.43 7.71
CA ASP A 114 12.96 -10.12 7.81
C ASP A 114 12.80 -9.49 6.42
N ASP A 115 13.86 -9.51 5.61
CA ASP A 115 13.90 -8.85 4.30
C ASP A 115 12.83 -9.41 3.34
N ASP A 116 12.62 -10.73 3.32
CA ASP A 116 11.59 -11.34 2.49
C ASP A 116 10.19 -11.02 3.04
N ALA A 117 10.00 -11.04 4.36
CA ALA A 117 8.72 -10.68 4.95
C ALA A 117 8.33 -9.22 4.68
N ASP A 118 9.28 -8.30 4.85
CA ASP A 118 9.14 -6.88 4.54
C ASP A 118 8.81 -6.69 3.06
N TYR A 119 9.50 -7.39 2.17
CA TYR A 119 9.21 -7.35 0.75
C TYR A 119 7.76 -7.79 0.46
N TYR A 120 7.31 -8.96 0.94
CA TYR A 120 5.96 -9.46 0.66
C TYR A 120 4.87 -8.52 1.20
N ILE A 121 5.06 -7.96 2.40
CA ILE A 121 4.12 -6.98 2.97
C ILE A 121 4.07 -5.72 2.11
N SER A 122 5.24 -5.20 1.73
CA SER A 122 5.31 -3.97 0.98
C SER A 122 4.71 -4.11 -0.43
N GLN A 123 4.95 -5.25 -1.10
CA GLN A 123 4.32 -5.57 -2.39
C GLN A 123 2.81 -5.75 -2.27
N THR A 124 2.35 -6.44 -1.21
CA THR A 124 0.92 -6.67 -0.99
C THR A 124 0.18 -5.37 -0.64
N ALA A 125 0.79 -4.51 0.18
CA ALA A 125 0.29 -3.18 0.49
C ALA A 125 0.21 -2.29 -0.75
N PHE A 126 1.23 -2.36 -1.62
CA PHE A 126 1.22 -1.69 -2.92
C PHE A 126 0.02 -2.13 -3.78
N LEU A 127 -0.18 -3.44 -3.95
CA LEU A 127 -1.31 -3.97 -4.72
C LEU A 127 -2.65 -3.51 -4.15
N LYS A 128 -2.80 -3.59 -2.82
CA LYS A 128 -4.00 -3.11 -2.13
C LYS A 128 -4.25 -1.63 -2.37
N PHE A 129 -3.22 -0.80 -2.22
CA PHE A 129 -3.35 0.64 -2.38
C PHE A 129 -3.71 1.02 -3.82
N TYR A 130 -3.05 0.40 -4.81
CA TYR A 130 -3.36 0.59 -6.21
C TYR A 130 -4.82 0.22 -6.52
N CYS A 131 -5.29 -0.93 -6.04
CA CYS A 131 -6.60 -1.45 -6.40
C CYS A 131 -7.76 -0.80 -5.65
N ASP A 132 -7.57 -0.46 -4.37
CA ASP A 132 -8.60 0.20 -3.56
C ASP A 132 -8.65 1.72 -3.79
N TYR A 133 -7.51 2.34 -4.09
CA TYR A 133 -7.33 3.80 -4.12
C TYR A 133 -6.61 4.29 -5.38
N GLY A 134 -6.92 3.75 -6.56
CA GLY A 134 -6.17 4.03 -7.80
C GLY A 134 -5.96 5.52 -8.16
N ARG A 135 -6.86 6.44 -7.80
CA ARG A 135 -6.62 7.89 -7.98
C ARG A 135 -5.57 8.42 -6.99
N ASP A 136 -5.67 8.05 -5.72
CA ASP A 136 -4.69 8.43 -4.70
C ASP A 136 -3.34 7.79 -4.99
N PHE A 137 -3.31 6.59 -5.56
CA PHE A 137 -2.10 5.94 -6.02
C PHE A 137 -1.31 6.82 -6.99
N ILE A 138 -1.96 7.39 -8.00
CA ILE A 138 -1.29 8.28 -8.97
C ILE A 138 -0.70 9.50 -8.26
N ASN A 139 -1.49 10.17 -7.41
CA ASN A 139 -1.02 11.35 -6.67
C ASN A 139 0.17 11.03 -5.74
N TYR A 140 0.09 9.89 -5.04
CA TYR A 140 1.17 9.39 -4.20
C TYR A 140 2.42 9.10 -5.04
N TYR A 141 2.25 8.39 -6.15
CA TYR A 141 3.34 8.00 -7.05
C TYR A 141 4.11 9.20 -7.58
N GLU A 142 3.41 10.15 -8.22
CA GLU A 142 4.02 11.35 -8.80
C GLU A 142 4.77 12.17 -7.73
N CYS A 143 4.26 12.17 -6.49
CA CYS A 143 4.93 12.83 -5.40
C CYS A 143 6.18 12.11 -4.90
N MET A 144 6.12 10.79 -4.75
CA MET A 144 7.30 10.02 -4.34
C MET A 144 8.43 10.17 -5.36
N GLN A 145 8.12 10.14 -6.66
CA GLN A 145 9.10 10.44 -7.71
C GLN A 145 9.69 11.84 -7.56
N ARG A 146 8.85 12.83 -7.30
CA ARG A 146 9.32 14.21 -7.07
C ARG A 146 10.22 14.33 -5.84
N ILE A 147 9.93 13.59 -4.77
CA ILE A 147 10.78 13.54 -3.58
C ILE A 147 12.12 12.88 -3.92
N GLU A 148 12.10 11.78 -4.67
CA GLU A 148 13.31 11.06 -5.10
C GLU A 148 14.23 11.94 -5.96
N ASP A 149 13.64 12.68 -6.91
CA ASP A 149 14.34 13.61 -7.80
C ASP A 149 14.92 14.84 -7.08
N ASP A 150 14.28 15.27 -5.98
CA ASP A 150 14.78 16.36 -5.13
C ASP A 150 15.71 15.81 -4.05
N VAL A 151 17.02 15.91 -4.29
CA VAL A 151 18.07 15.40 -3.39
C VAL A 151 17.87 15.82 -1.92
N LEU A 152 17.46 17.07 -1.66
CA LEU A 152 17.26 17.54 -0.29
C LEU A 152 16.01 16.92 0.33
N ALA A 153 14.89 16.90 -0.42
CA ALA A 153 13.67 16.26 0.04
C ALA A 153 13.89 14.75 0.29
N ASN A 154 14.57 14.06 -0.63
CA ASN A 154 14.92 12.65 -0.51
C ASN A 154 15.77 12.39 0.73
N THR A 155 16.79 13.22 0.97
CA THR A 155 17.66 13.10 2.15
C THR A 155 16.84 13.20 3.44
N ILE A 156 16.02 14.26 3.57
CA ILE A 156 15.19 14.46 4.76
C ILE A 156 14.19 13.31 4.92
N TYR A 157 13.55 12.89 3.83
CA TYR A 157 12.59 11.78 3.83
C TYR A 157 13.25 10.47 4.31
N THR A 158 14.44 10.16 3.80
CA THR A 158 15.22 8.99 4.21
C THR A 158 15.60 9.07 5.69
N GLU A 159 16.03 10.24 6.18
CA GLU A 159 16.35 10.46 7.59
C GLU A 159 15.12 10.28 8.51
N CYS A 160 13.93 10.70 8.06
CA CYS A 160 12.68 10.43 8.78
C CYS A 160 12.43 8.92 8.96
N THR A 161 12.88 8.11 8.02
CA THR A 161 12.67 6.64 8.01
C THR A 161 13.62 5.93 8.99
N VAL A 162 14.82 6.46 9.21
CA VAL A 162 15.83 5.86 10.11
C VAL A 162 15.44 5.97 11.60
N LEU A 163 14.42 6.75 11.95
CA LEU A 163 13.89 6.85 13.33
C LEU A 163 13.08 5.61 13.76
N GLU A 164 12.92 4.61 12.90
CA GLU A 164 12.17 3.37 13.17
C GLU A 164 12.89 2.43 14.15
N VAL A 165 12.62 2.54 15.45
CA VAL A 165 12.82 1.40 16.37
C VAL A 165 11.65 1.25 17.36
N GLY A 166 10.82 0.23 17.09
CA GLY A 166 10.17 -0.61 18.11
C GLY A 166 9.07 -0.02 19.00
N SER A 167 8.57 1.19 18.75
CA SER A 167 7.47 1.76 19.56
C SER A 167 6.46 2.56 18.74
N CYS A 168 5.22 2.67 19.23
CA CYS A 168 4.23 3.58 18.63
C CYS A 168 4.71 5.04 18.58
N GLY A 169 5.55 5.47 19.54
CA GLY A 169 6.12 6.82 19.54
C GLY A 169 7.07 7.05 18.38
N SER A 170 7.99 6.12 18.13
CA SER A 170 8.94 6.20 17.01
C SER A 170 8.22 6.15 15.67
N VAL A 171 7.26 5.24 15.51
CA VAL A 171 6.45 5.11 14.29
C VAL A 171 5.66 6.39 14.02
N SER A 172 5.01 6.95 15.05
CA SER A 172 4.31 8.23 14.93
C SER A 172 5.23 9.38 14.51
N LEU A 173 6.40 9.51 15.13
CA LEU A 173 7.36 10.58 14.80
C LEU A 173 7.88 10.49 13.37
N SER A 174 8.23 9.28 12.93
CA SER A 174 8.69 9.02 11.55
C SER A 174 7.62 9.42 10.54
N THR A 175 6.39 8.95 10.73
CA THR A 175 5.27 9.30 9.85
C THR A 175 4.92 10.80 9.87
N GLN A 176 5.06 11.48 11.02
CA GLN A 176 4.89 12.94 11.09
C GLN A 176 5.92 13.66 10.23
N CYS A 177 7.19 13.26 10.34
CA CYS A 177 8.30 13.80 9.57
C CYS A 177 8.08 13.60 8.06
N GLU A 178 7.78 12.37 7.63
CA GLU A 178 7.49 12.03 6.23
C GLU A 178 6.31 12.82 5.67
N SER A 179 5.20 12.90 6.42
CA SER A 179 4.02 13.66 6.00
C SER A 179 4.30 15.16 5.82
N ALA A 180 5.23 15.72 6.60
CA ALA A 180 5.66 17.11 6.48
C ALA A 180 6.50 17.32 5.21
N VAL A 181 7.37 16.36 4.85
CA VAL A 181 8.10 16.37 3.57
C VAL A 181 7.13 16.28 2.41
N VAL A 182 6.18 15.34 2.43
CA VAL A 182 5.13 15.18 1.41
C VAL A 182 4.35 16.49 1.22
N ARG A 183 3.89 17.09 2.33
CA ARG A 183 3.19 18.38 2.28
C ARG A 183 4.02 19.45 1.60
N LYS A 184 5.30 19.57 1.98
CA LYS A 184 6.19 20.63 1.50
C LYS A 184 6.55 20.45 0.02
N THR A 185 6.79 19.21 -0.41
CA THR A 185 7.25 18.92 -1.78
C THR A 185 6.09 18.81 -2.76
N CYS A 186 4.93 18.29 -2.33
CA CYS A 186 3.87 17.84 -3.22
C CYS A 186 2.50 18.46 -3.00
N SER A 187 2.32 19.31 -1.98
CA SER A 187 1.06 19.94 -1.52
C SER A 187 0.20 19.10 -0.56
N ASP A 188 -0.79 19.77 0.06
CA ASP A 188 -1.67 19.18 1.06
C ASP A 188 -2.58 18.05 0.54
N SER A 189 -2.99 18.09 -0.74
CA SER A 189 -3.87 17.04 -1.30
C SER A 189 -3.20 15.67 -1.33
N THR A 190 -1.87 15.64 -1.51
CA THR A 190 -1.09 14.40 -1.59
C THR A 190 -0.82 13.78 -0.23
N VAL A 191 -0.88 14.58 0.84
CA VAL A 191 -0.80 14.07 2.22
C VAL A 191 -1.91 13.05 2.46
N HIS A 192 -3.11 13.26 1.90
CA HIS A 192 -4.19 12.28 1.99
C HIS A 192 -3.79 10.92 1.41
N SER A 193 -3.26 10.92 0.19
CA SER A 193 -2.85 9.70 -0.51
C SER A 193 -1.72 8.97 0.23
N TYR A 194 -0.72 9.71 0.75
CA TYR A 194 0.31 9.17 1.63
C TYR A 194 -0.30 8.51 2.89
N CYS A 195 -1.24 9.19 3.57
CA CYS A 195 -1.89 8.65 4.76
C CYS A 195 -2.66 7.35 4.47
N GLN A 196 -3.33 7.24 3.33
CA GLN A 196 -4.05 6.01 2.93
C GLN A 196 -3.09 4.84 2.76
N TYR A 197 -1.96 5.06 2.07
CA TYR A 197 -0.94 4.04 1.90
C TYR A 197 -0.34 3.60 3.24
N GLN A 198 0.02 4.56 4.10
CA GLN A 198 0.55 4.25 5.43
C GLN A 198 -0.44 3.46 6.29
N LYS A 199 -1.74 3.77 6.22
CA LYS A 199 -2.77 3.02 6.96
C LYS A 199 -2.80 1.54 6.56
N ILE A 200 -2.63 1.24 5.26
CA ILE A 200 -2.55 -0.13 4.76
C ILE A 200 -1.31 -0.82 5.33
N LEU A 201 -0.13 -0.19 5.20
CA LEU A 201 1.14 -0.74 5.69
C LEU A 201 1.10 -1.02 7.19
N MET A 202 0.58 -0.11 8.00
CA MET A 202 0.44 -0.30 9.46
C MET A 202 -0.46 -1.47 9.82
N GLY A 203 -1.53 -1.68 9.06
CA GLY A 203 -2.43 -2.82 9.26
C GLY A 203 -1.68 -4.14 9.09
N MET A 204 -0.89 -4.24 8.03
CA MET A 204 -0.14 -5.46 7.69
C MET A 204 1.12 -5.66 8.55
N THR A 205 1.69 -4.59 9.10
CA THR A 205 2.89 -4.64 9.99
C THR A 205 2.54 -4.70 11.48
N GLY A 206 1.25 -4.61 11.84
CA GLY A 206 0.80 -4.71 13.23
C GLY A 206 0.98 -3.43 14.07
N TRP A 207 1.10 -2.26 13.43
CA TRP A 207 1.22 -0.94 14.07
C TRP A 207 -0.10 -0.15 14.08
N ASN A 208 -1.19 -0.72 13.57
CA ASN A 208 -2.50 -0.08 13.46
C ASN A 208 -3.16 0.33 14.80
N HIS A 209 -2.69 -0.18 15.93
CA HIS A 209 -3.17 0.15 17.27
C HIS A 209 -2.45 1.37 17.90
N CYS A 210 -1.54 2.03 17.17
CA CYS A 210 -0.86 3.22 17.67
C CYS A 210 -1.78 4.45 17.61
N ASP A 211 -2.45 4.75 18.72
CA ASP A 211 -3.45 5.83 18.86
C ASP A 211 -2.96 7.25 18.48
N TYR A 212 -1.65 7.50 18.53
CA TYR A 212 -1.06 8.83 18.31
C TYR A 212 -0.61 9.10 16.87
N MET A 213 -0.93 8.21 15.94
CA MET A 213 -0.40 8.32 14.58
C MET A 213 -1.07 9.48 13.81
N PRO A 214 -0.29 10.41 13.22
CA PRO A 214 -0.81 11.65 12.64
C PRO A 214 -1.69 11.44 11.40
N CYS A 215 -1.63 10.25 10.80
CA CYS A 215 -2.39 9.87 9.62
C CYS A 215 -3.81 9.39 9.94
N ILE A 216 -4.20 9.32 11.23
CA ILE A 216 -5.55 8.93 11.64
C ILE A 216 -6.52 10.10 11.38
N ASN A 217 -7.07 10.09 10.17
CA ASN A 217 -8.33 10.67 9.71
C ASN A 217 -8.80 11.98 10.38
N ASN A 218 -8.32 13.12 9.88
CA ASN A 218 -9.03 14.40 10.02
C ASN A 218 -10.43 14.41 9.35
N SER A 219 -10.85 13.33 8.66
CA SER A 219 -12.23 13.25 8.14
C SER A 219 -13.28 13.23 9.26
N PHE A 220 -12.90 12.82 10.48
CA PHE A 220 -13.79 12.94 11.65
C PHE A 220 -14.15 14.41 11.91
N LYS A 221 -13.21 15.34 11.73
CA LYS A 221 -13.49 16.79 11.87
C LYS A 221 -14.38 17.32 10.76
N SER A 222 -14.22 16.86 9.52
CA SER A 222 -15.05 17.31 8.39
C SER A 222 -16.50 16.85 8.52
N HIS A 223 -16.73 15.59 8.90
CA HIS A 223 -18.08 15.07 9.16
C HIS A 223 -18.72 15.74 10.38
N TYR A 224 -17.94 16.02 11.43
CA TYR A 224 -18.44 16.74 12.60
C TYR A 224 -18.84 18.19 12.27
N LEU A 225 -18.05 18.89 11.44
CA LEU A 225 -18.37 20.23 10.95
C LEU A 225 -19.64 20.24 10.10
N LEU A 226 -19.78 19.27 9.20
CA LEU A 226 -20.95 19.13 8.34
C LEU A 226 -22.21 18.78 9.15
N PHE A 227 -22.07 17.91 10.16
CA PHE A 227 -23.13 17.57 11.10
C PHE A 227 -23.53 18.76 12.00
N LEU A 228 -22.55 19.56 12.46
CA LEU A 228 -22.81 20.81 13.19
C LEU A 228 -23.54 21.84 12.34
N MET A 229 -23.16 22.01 11.07
CA MET A 229 -23.83 22.93 10.15
C MET A 229 -25.27 22.49 9.86
N LEU A 230 -25.53 21.19 9.75
CA LEU A 230 -26.88 20.64 9.61
C LEU A 230 -27.72 20.83 10.88
N LEU A 231 -27.14 20.65 12.07
CA LEU A 231 -27.84 20.87 13.33
C LEU A 231 -28.21 22.35 13.54
N ILE A 232 -27.33 23.27 13.16
CA ILE A 232 -27.59 24.72 13.25
C ILE A 232 -28.71 25.13 12.27
N SER A 233 -28.75 24.57 11.05
CA SER A 233 -29.80 24.90 10.07
C SER A 233 -31.18 24.36 10.43
N MET A 234 -31.26 23.29 11.23
CA MET A 234 -32.54 22.77 11.74
C MET A 234 -33.06 23.49 12.99
N CYS A 235 -32.23 24.33 13.64
CA CYS A 235 -32.61 25.14 14.79
C CYS A 235 -32.94 26.61 14.45
N LEU A 236 -32.87 26.99 13.16
CA LEU A 236 -33.12 28.33 12.63
C LEU A 236 -34.47 28.39 11.91
#